data_AF-A0A7L3DK49-F1
#
_entry.id   AF-A0A7L3DK49-F1
#
_cell.length_a   1.000
_cell.length_b   1.000
_cell.length_c   1.000
_cell.angle_alpha   90.00
_cell.angle_beta   90.00
_cell.angle_gamma   90.00
#
_symmetry.space_group_name_H-M   'P 1'
#
loop_
_entity.id
_entity.type
_entity.pdbx_description
1 polymer ?
#
loop_
_entity_poly.entity_id
_entity_poly.type
_entity_poly.pdbx_seq_one_letter_code
_entity_poly.pdbx_strand_id
1 'polypeptide(L)'
;PGQVCVCTKQKGFQQRVLALNSNKCQELANHYLGFNGWSSRIITLQNISGFDGENDKLGDALQKRSVKYLCAVEVTLPGHGVCTRGVALGEAEVENSEDPLEFITASRRVQKLAVGKALSSAFQKILLVVLENGKVAVEYNSTHGELTDALTEEELKGSMNCLELSLEQFDLEEVLSDLSFDDKLPSREMPSN
;
A
#
# COMPACT_ATOMS: atom_id res chain seq x y z
N PRO A 1 36.98 14.02 -31.88
CA PRO A 1 36.27 13.21 -30.87
C PRO A 1 35.73 14.12 -29.75
N GLY A 2 34.45 14.52 -29.85
CA GLY A 2 33.81 15.43 -28.90
C GLY A 2 33.10 14.64 -27.79
N GLN A 3 33.51 14.85 -26.54
CA GLN A 3 32.87 14.27 -25.37
C GLN A 3 31.60 15.09 -25.06
N VAL A 4 30.44 14.49 -25.31
CA VAL A 4 29.14 15.11 -24.98
C VAL A 4 28.90 14.87 -23.48
N CYS A 5 29.02 15.93 -22.69
CA CYS A 5 28.63 15.91 -21.29
C CYS A 5 27.10 16.07 -21.21
N VAL A 6 26.40 15.00 -20.82
CA VAL A 6 24.97 15.05 -20.53
C VAL A 6 24.80 15.52 -19.09
N CYS A 7 24.53 16.81 -18.92
CA CYS A 7 24.20 17.38 -17.62
C CYS A 7 22.75 17.03 -17.27
N THR A 8 22.52 16.04 -16.42
CA THR A 8 21.19 15.78 -15.83
C THR A 8 20.92 16.80 -14.73
N LYS A 9 20.42 17.99 -15.10
CA LYS A 9 19.82 18.90 -14.12
C LYS A 9 18.50 18.27 -13.64
N GLN A 10 18.54 17.48 -12.57
CA GLN A 10 17.33 17.03 -11.88
C GLN A 10 16.70 18.25 -11.22
N LYS A 11 15.73 18.85 -11.90
CA LYS A 11 14.84 19.84 -11.30
C LYS A 11 13.86 19.02 -10.45
N GLY A 12 14.06 19.00 -9.14
CA GLY A 12 13.18 18.28 -8.22
C GLY A 12 11.73 18.69 -8.47
N PHE A 13 10.92 17.75 -8.97
CA PHE A 13 9.48 17.92 -9.10
C PHE A 13 8.90 17.92 -7.68
N GLN A 14 8.90 19.08 -7.02
CA GLN A 14 8.19 19.28 -5.76
C GLN A 14 6.70 19.50 -6.03
N GLN A 15 6.05 18.47 -6.57
CA GLN A 15 4.60 18.41 -6.60
C GLN A 15 4.16 17.81 -5.26
N ARG A 16 3.17 18.40 -4.57
CA ARG A 16 2.45 17.69 -3.50
C ARG A 16 1.74 16.51 -4.17
N VAL A 17 2.43 15.38 -4.28
CA VAL A 17 1.92 14.18 -4.93
C VAL A 17 0.95 13.53 -3.97
N LEU A 18 -0.34 13.77 -4.16
CA LEU A 18 -1.36 12.89 -3.60
C LEU A 18 -1.10 11.49 -4.16
N ALA A 19 -0.91 10.52 -3.27
CA ALA A 19 -0.70 9.13 -3.65
C ALA A 19 -1.89 8.65 -4.47
N LEU A 20 -1.63 8.07 -5.64
CA LEU A 20 -2.68 7.36 -6.37
C LEU A 20 -3.10 6.14 -5.56
N ASN A 21 -4.40 5.83 -5.56
CA ASN A 21 -4.87 4.59 -4.97
C ASN A 21 -4.34 3.38 -5.76
N SER A 22 -4.33 2.22 -5.12
CA SER A 22 -3.76 0.99 -5.67
C SER A 22 -4.41 0.57 -6.98
N ASN A 23 -5.71 0.81 -7.15
CA ASN A 23 -6.43 0.43 -8.37
C ASN A 23 -5.99 1.29 -9.56
N LYS A 24 -5.86 2.61 -9.35
CA LYS A 24 -5.37 3.53 -10.38
C LYS A 24 -3.92 3.27 -10.73
N CYS A 25 -3.06 2.93 -9.76
CA CYS A 25 -1.70 2.50 -10.05
C CYS A 25 -1.67 1.27 -10.98
N GLN A 26 -2.49 0.26 -10.70
CA GLN A 26 -2.56 -0.97 -11.50
C GLN A 26 -3.15 -0.70 -12.89
N GLU A 27 -4.20 0.11 -13.01
CA GLU A 27 -4.77 0.51 -14.30
C GLU A 27 -3.73 1.21 -15.18
N LEU A 28 -2.96 2.15 -14.63
CA LEU A 28 -1.90 2.86 -15.36
C LEU A 28 -0.77 1.91 -15.76
N ALA A 29 -0.34 1.03 -14.85
CA ALA A 29 0.67 0.03 -15.15
C ALA A 29 0.22 -0.90 -16.27
N ASN A 30 -1.03 -1.39 -16.22
CA ASN A 30 -1.61 -2.20 -17.29
C ASN A 30 -1.74 -1.46 -18.61
N HIS A 31 -2.10 -0.18 -18.57
CA HIS A 31 -2.25 0.65 -19.76
C HIS A 31 -0.92 0.91 -20.47
N TYR A 32 0.12 1.29 -19.72
CA TYR A 32 1.40 1.71 -20.29
C TYR A 32 2.43 0.59 -20.45
N LEU A 33 2.42 -0.39 -19.56
CA LEU A 33 3.41 -1.48 -19.54
C LEU A 33 2.81 -2.80 -20.04
N GLY A 34 1.47 -2.89 -20.10
CA GLY A 34 0.76 -4.13 -20.36
C GLY A 34 0.66 -5.02 -19.12
N PHE A 35 -0.30 -5.94 -19.12
CA PHE A 35 -0.56 -6.85 -17.99
C PHE A 35 0.65 -7.71 -17.60
N ASN A 36 1.52 -8.05 -18.56
CA ASN A 36 2.74 -8.82 -18.32
C ASN A 36 3.99 -7.95 -18.11
N GLY A 37 3.86 -6.62 -18.18
CA GLY A 37 4.99 -5.68 -18.06
C GLY A 37 5.39 -5.39 -16.62
N TRP A 38 4.56 -5.77 -15.65
CA TRP A 38 4.78 -5.58 -14.23
C TRP A 38 4.19 -6.74 -13.42
N SER A 39 4.68 -6.90 -12.19
CA SER A 39 4.12 -7.82 -11.21
C SER A 39 4.21 -7.20 -9.83
N SER A 40 3.44 -7.74 -8.88
CA SER A 40 3.57 -7.39 -7.47
C SER A 40 3.51 -8.64 -6.60
N ARG A 41 4.20 -8.61 -5.45
CA ARG A 41 4.09 -9.65 -4.41
C ARG A 41 4.07 -9.05 -3.03
N ILE A 42 3.27 -9.65 -2.14
CA ILE A 42 3.30 -9.32 -0.71
C ILE A 42 4.54 -9.98 -0.11
N ILE A 43 5.41 -9.19 0.50
CA ILE A 43 6.58 -9.67 1.24
C ILE A 43 6.15 -10.12 2.64
N THR A 44 5.38 -9.28 3.32
CA THR A 44 4.87 -9.57 4.66
C THR A 44 3.57 -8.83 4.93
N LEU A 45 2.74 -9.43 5.79
CA LEU A 45 1.50 -8.90 6.29
C LEU A 45 1.35 -9.36 7.75
N GLN A 46 1.55 -8.43 8.68
CA GLN A 46 1.60 -8.71 10.11
C GLN A 46 0.42 -8.05 10.82
N ASN A 47 -0.23 -8.81 11.71
CA ASN A 47 -1.20 -8.22 12.63
C ASN A 47 -0.44 -7.60 13.81
N ILE A 48 -0.65 -6.31 14.05
CA ILE A 48 -0.08 -5.58 15.19
C ILE A 48 -1.18 -5.03 16.11
N SER A 49 -2.40 -5.55 16.02
CA SER A 49 -3.48 -5.26 16.97
C SER A 49 -3.10 -5.77 18.36
N GLY A 50 -3.09 -4.91 19.38
CA GLY A 50 -2.79 -5.29 20.77
C GLY A 50 -1.48 -4.76 21.34
N PHE A 51 -0.74 -3.95 20.58
CA PHE A 51 0.46 -3.22 21.05
C PHE A 51 0.18 -1.75 21.41
N ASP A 52 -1.10 -1.37 21.47
CA ASP A 52 -1.53 -0.14 22.13
C ASP A 52 -1.21 -0.27 23.63
N GLY A 53 -0.43 0.64 24.16
CA GLY A 53 0.35 0.46 25.39
C GLY A 53 -0.48 0.05 26.61
N GLU A 54 0.17 -0.69 27.49
CA GLU A 54 -0.27 -0.99 28.86
C GLU A 54 -0.32 0.27 29.75
N ASN A 55 -1.03 1.34 29.35
CA ASN A 55 -0.97 2.63 30.04
C ASN A 55 -2.30 3.35 30.30
N ASP A 56 -3.43 2.65 30.27
CA ASP A 56 -4.68 3.17 30.84
C ASP A 56 -5.05 2.45 32.14
N LYS A 57 -4.21 2.68 33.16
CA LYS A 57 -4.71 2.67 34.53
C LYS A 57 -5.44 3.99 34.75
N LEU A 58 -6.77 3.97 34.60
CA LEU A 58 -7.79 4.68 35.40
C LEU A 58 -9.00 5.10 34.53
N GLY A 59 -10.08 4.31 34.60
CA GLY A 59 -11.45 4.83 34.45
C GLY A 59 -12.09 4.80 33.07
N ASP A 60 -12.89 3.77 32.82
CA ASP A 60 -14.26 3.87 32.26
C ASP A 60 -14.47 4.60 30.91
N ALA A 61 -13.78 4.16 29.86
CA ALA A 61 -14.24 4.33 28.49
C ALA A 61 -14.25 2.96 27.80
N LEU A 62 -15.32 2.62 27.08
CA LEU A 62 -15.38 1.44 26.20
C LEU A 62 -14.06 1.36 25.42
N GLN A 63 -13.22 0.38 25.70
CA GLN A 63 -11.98 0.17 24.95
C GLN A 63 -12.34 -0.26 23.53
N LYS A 64 -12.54 0.71 22.63
CA LYS A 64 -12.58 0.48 21.19
C LYS A 64 -11.28 -0.19 20.79
N ARG A 65 -11.33 -1.48 20.46
CA ARG A 65 -10.14 -2.18 19.98
C ARG A 65 -9.90 -1.78 18.53
N SER A 66 -8.77 -1.15 18.24
CA SER A 66 -8.33 -0.94 16.86
C SER A 66 -7.74 -2.23 16.28
N VAL A 67 -8.07 -2.54 15.03
CA VAL A 67 -7.38 -3.58 14.26
C VAL A 67 -6.32 -2.92 13.39
N LYS A 68 -5.07 -3.37 13.52
CA LYS A 68 -3.90 -2.78 12.85
C LYS A 68 -3.12 -3.85 12.10
N TYR A 69 -2.84 -3.61 10.82
CA TYR A 69 -2.00 -4.49 10.00
C TYR A 69 -0.89 -3.72 9.32
N LEU A 70 0.34 -4.17 9.50
CA LEU A 70 1.49 -3.67 8.78
C LEU A 70 1.75 -4.55 7.56
N CYS A 71 1.92 -3.95 6.38
CA CYS A 71 2.15 -4.68 5.15
C CYS A 71 3.36 -4.12 4.41
N ALA A 72 4.14 -5.02 3.79
CA ALA A 72 5.11 -4.66 2.78
C ALA A 72 4.89 -5.42 1.48
N VAL A 73 5.02 -4.70 0.37
CA VAL A 73 4.80 -5.19 -0.99
C VAL A 73 5.99 -4.82 -1.85
N GLU A 74 6.34 -5.70 -2.79
CA GLU A 74 7.28 -5.41 -3.87
C GLU A 74 6.54 -5.31 -5.20
N VAL A 75 6.94 -4.36 -6.04
CA VAL A 75 6.51 -4.19 -7.42
C VAL A 75 7.73 -4.31 -8.32
N THR A 76 7.65 -5.17 -9.35
CA THR A 76 8.77 -5.44 -10.25
C THR A 76 8.35 -5.19 -11.70
N LEU A 77 9.19 -4.45 -12.44
CA LEU A 77 9.03 -4.17 -13.86
C LEU A 77 10.25 -4.76 -14.58
N PRO A 78 10.26 -6.07 -14.86
CA PRO A 78 11.46 -6.78 -15.31
C PRO A 78 12.00 -6.26 -16.65
N GLY A 79 11.10 -5.86 -17.57
CA GLY A 79 11.48 -5.27 -18.86
C GLY A 79 12.20 -3.92 -18.76
N HIS A 80 12.14 -3.28 -17.59
CA HIS A 80 12.76 -1.98 -17.31
C HIS A 80 13.83 -2.05 -16.21
N GLY A 81 14.10 -3.23 -15.64
CA GLY A 81 15.07 -3.39 -14.55
C GLY A 81 14.70 -2.63 -13.27
N VAL A 82 13.42 -2.29 -13.07
CA VAL A 82 12.95 -1.54 -11.90
C VAL A 82 12.32 -2.49 -10.90
N CYS A 83 12.68 -2.31 -9.63
CA CYS A 83 12.10 -2.99 -8.50
C CYS A 83 11.89 -1.98 -7.38
N THR A 84 10.66 -1.86 -6.88
CA THR A 84 10.31 -0.94 -5.80
C THR A 84 9.54 -1.67 -4.71
N ARG A 85 9.66 -1.19 -3.48
CA ARG A 85 8.93 -1.71 -2.34
C ARG A 85 8.18 -0.59 -1.66
N GLY A 86 7.04 -0.94 -1.10
CA GLY A 86 6.21 -0.05 -0.32
C GLY A 86 5.83 -0.71 0.99
N VAL A 87 5.77 0.09 2.05
CA VAL A 87 5.38 -0.34 3.39
C VAL A 87 4.23 0.54 3.83
N ALA A 88 3.19 -0.03 4.43
CA ALA A 88 2.07 0.74 4.95
C ALA A 88 1.36 0.08 6.12
N LEU A 89 0.78 0.92 6.98
CA LEU A 89 -0.15 0.55 8.04
C LEU A 89 -1.60 0.69 7.55
N GLY A 90 -2.38 -0.38 7.71
CA GLY A 90 -3.83 -0.31 7.71
C GLY A 90 -4.32 -0.29 9.15
N GLU A 91 -5.29 0.56 9.44
CA GLU A 91 -5.95 0.65 10.75
C GLU A 91 -7.44 0.88 10.57
N ALA A 92 -8.25 0.30 11.47
CA ALA A 92 -9.66 0.65 11.64
C ALA A 92 -10.08 0.41 13.09
N GLU A 93 -10.96 1.26 13.60
CA GLU A 93 -11.63 1.06 14.89
C GLU A 93 -12.70 -0.04 14.78
N VAL A 94 -12.85 -0.85 15.83
CA VAL A 94 -13.95 -1.82 15.99
C VAL A 94 -14.79 -1.39 17.18
N GLU A 95 -16.09 -1.20 16.94
CA GLU A 95 -17.01 -0.71 17.97
C GLU A 95 -17.36 -1.82 18.96
N ASN A 96 -17.63 -3.03 18.46
CA ASN A 96 -17.91 -4.18 19.30
C ASN A 96 -16.87 -5.30 19.09
N SER A 97 -15.80 -5.23 19.86
CA SER A 97 -14.71 -6.22 19.77
C SER A 97 -15.08 -7.62 20.29
N GLU A 98 -16.24 -7.77 20.95
CA GLU A 98 -16.73 -9.05 21.43
C GLU A 98 -17.51 -9.81 20.35
N ASP A 99 -17.97 -9.15 19.28
CA ASP A 99 -18.54 -9.81 18.11
C ASP A 99 -17.42 -10.39 17.23
N PRO A 100 -17.28 -11.73 17.15
CA PRO A 100 -16.26 -12.34 16.31
C PRO A 100 -16.44 -12.01 14.82
N LEU A 101 -17.68 -11.78 14.36
CA LEU A 101 -17.96 -11.50 12.97
C LEU A 101 -17.53 -10.08 12.58
N GLU A 102 -17.80 -9.09 13.43
CA GLU A 102 -17.34 -7.72 13.24
C GLU A 102 -15.81 -7.67 13.20
N PHE A 103 -15.14 -8.31 14.16
CA PHE A 103 -13.68 -8.37 14.22
C PHE A 103 -13.05 -9.01 12.96
N ILE A 104 -13.61 -10.14 12.50
CA ILE A 104 -13.12 -10.80 11.26
C ILE A 104 -13.32 -9.89 10.05
N THR A 105 -14.46 -9.21 9.97
CA THR A 105 -14.79 -8.32 8.86
C THR A 105 -13.88 -7.10 8.84
N ALA A 106 -13.67 -6.46 9.99
CA ALA A 106 -12.73 -5.37 10.16
C ALA A 106 -11.31 -5.81 9.80
N SER A 107 -10.85 -6.96 10.30
CA SER A 107 -9.53 -7.50 9.99
C SER A 107 -9.30 -7.68 8.49
N ARG A 108 -10.26 -8.26 7.76
CA ARG A 108 -10.13 -8.41 6.29
C ARG A 108 -10.08 -7.06 5.58
N ARG A 109 -10.88 -6.08 6.01
CA ARG A 109 -10.87 -4.72 5.43
C ARG A 109 -9.52 -4.05 5.68
N VAL A 110 -9.01 -4.12 6.90
CA VAL A 110 -7.73 -3.53 7.30
C VAL A 110 -6.56 -4.21 6.58
N GLN A 111 -6.57 -5.54 6.43
CA GLN A 111 -5.56 -6.25 5.63
C GLN A 111 -5.54 -5.76 4.18
N LYS A 112 -6.72 -5.67 3.53
CA LYS A 112 -6.82 -5.16 2.16
C LYS A 112 -6.35 -3.70 2.06
N LEU A 113 -6.69 -2.89 3.05
CA LEU A 113 -6.27 -1.50 3.14
C LEU A 113 -4.74 -1.38 3.25
N ALA A 114 -4.12 -2.15 4.15
CA ALA A 114 -2.67 -2.18 4.34
C ALA A 114 -1.95 -2.59 3.03
N VAL A 115 -2.42 -3.66 2.38
CA VAL A 115 -1.88 -4.11 1.09
C VAL A 115 -2.04 -3.04 0.01
N GLY A 116 -3.22 -2.43 -0.10
CA GLY A 116 -3.49 -1.37 -1.08
C GLY A 116 -2.58 -0.15 -0.87
N LYS A 117 -2.46 0.34 0.37
CA LYS A 117 -1.57 1.45 0.72
C LYS A 117 -0.10 1.10 0.44
N ALA A 118 0.35 -0.11 0.79
CA ALA A 118 1.72 -0.56 0.53
C ALA A 118 1.99 -0.65 -0.98
N LEU A 119 1.04 -1.14 -1.76
CA LEU A 119 1.15 -1.18 -3.22
C LEU A 119 1.22 0.23 -3.82
N SER A 120 0.37 1.15 -3.38
CA SER A 120 0.43 2.57 -3.76
C SER A 120 1.78 3.19 -3.45
N SER A 121 2.31 2.96 -2.24
CA SER A 121 3.63 3.43 -1.81
C SER A 121 4.75 2.91 -2.72
N ALA A 122 4.71 1.64 -3.13
CA ALA A 122 5.68 1.07 -4.06
C ALA A 122 5.62 1.75 -5.45
N PHE A 123 4.40 2.03 -5.95
CA PHE A 123 4.21 2.68 -7.26
C PHE A 123 4.60 4.16 -7.25
N GLN A 124 4.50 4.87 -6.14
CA GLN A 124 4.92 6.29 -6.05
C GLN A 124 6.40 6.51 -6.39
N LYS A 125 7.23 5.47 -6.23
CA LYS A 125 8.66 5.47 -6.57
C LYS A 125 8.92 5.23 -8.05
N ILE A 126 7.88 4.97 -8.85
CA ILE A 126 7.97 4.69 -10.29
C ILE A 126 7.50 5.91 -11.07
N LEU A 127 8.36 6.44 -11.93
CA LEU A 127 8.03 7.49 -12.86
C LEU A 127 7.85 6.90 -14.26
N LEU A 128 6.68 7.13 -14.85
CA LEU A 128 6.40 6.82 -16.25
C LEU A 128 6.58 8.08 -17.10
N VAL A 129 7.48 8.03 -18.07
CA VAL A 129 7.70 9.09 -19.06
C VAL A 129 7.13 8.63 -20.39
N VAL A 130 6.01 9.23 -20.79
CA VAL A 130 5.30 8.88 -22.03
C VAL A 130 5.65 9.90 -23.11
N LEU A 131 6.19 9.43 -24.22
CA LEU A 131 6.53 10.25 -25.38
C LEU A 131 5.33 10.34 -26.35
N GLU A 132 5.31 11.38 -27.19
CA GLU A 132 4.24 11.61 -28.18
C GLU A 132 4.06 10.45 -29.17
N ASN A 133 5.11 9.66 -29.40
CA ASN A 133 5.08 8.47 -30.25
C ASN A 133 4.55 7.20 -29.55
N GLY A 134 4.07 7.32 -28.31
CA GLY A 134 3.55 6.22 -27.51
C GLY A 134 4.60 5.36 -26.83
N LYS A 135 5.90 5.67 -26.96
CA LYS A 135 6.95 4.98 -26.20
C LYS A 135 6.90 5.42 -24.73
N VAL A 136 7.14 4.46 -23.84
CA VAL A 136 7.18 4.69 -22.40
C VAL A 136 8.59 4.36 -21.90
N ALA A 137 9.19 5.30 -21.20
CA ALA A 137 10.37 5.06 -20.37
C ALA A 137 9.95 5.00 -18.91
N VAL A 138 10.63 4.16 -18.13
CA VAL A 138 10.35 3.97 -16.70
C VAL A 138 11.60 4.38 -15.94
N GLU A 139 11.45 5.27 -14.97
CA GLU A 139 12.52 5.70 -14.08
C GLU A 139 12.16 5.42 -12.62
N TYR A 140 13.18 5.09 -11.83
CA TYR A 140 13.06 4.97 -10.39
C TYR A 140 13.31 6.33 -9.74
N ASN A 141 12.34 6.82 -8.97
CA ASN A 141 12.44 8.07 -8.25
C ASN A 141 12.94 7.84 -6.81
N SER A 142 14.23 8.09 -6.59
CA SER A 142 14.89 7.95 -5.29
C SER A 142 14.67 9.13 -4.32
N THR A 143 13.92 10.17 -4.72
CA THR A 143 13.76 11.38 -3.90
C THR A 143 13.06 11.14 -2.55
N HIS A 144 12.45 9.97 -2.36
CA HIS A 144 11.70 9.65 -1.15
C HIS A 144 12.55 9.15 0.03
N GLY A 145 13.88 9.01 -0.12
CA GLY A 145 14.80 8.71 1.00
C GLY A 145 14.60 7.34 1.69
N GLU A 146 13.60 6.56 1.29
CA GLU A 146 13.31 5.23 1.84
C GLU A 146 14.25 4.19 1.24
N LEU A 147 15.23 3.76 2.04
CA LEU A 147 16.16 2.67 1.72
C LEU A 147 15.51 1.27 1.75
N THR A 148 14.17 1.18 1.88
CA THR A 148 13.42 -0.09 1.93
C THR A 148 13.64 -0.96 0.70
N ASP A 149 13.93 -0.34 -0.44
CA ASP A 149 14.19 -1.02 -1.71
C ASP A 149 15.59 -1.68 -1.75
N ALA A 150 16.53 -1.23 -0.90
CA ALA A 150 17.89 -1.76 -0.83
C ALA A 150 18.06 -2.89 0.19
N LEU A 151 17.13 -3.02 1.15
CA LEU A 151 17.15 -4.06 2.17
C LEU A 151 16.94 -5.44 1.54
N THR A 152 17.41 -6.52 2.16
CA THR A 152 16.93 -7.86 1.82
C THR A 152 15.51 -8.08 2.34
N GLU A 153 14.85 -9.15 1.88
CA GLU A 153 13.51 -9.49 2.36
C GLU A 153 13.52 -9.77 3.88
N GLU A 154 14.58 -10.40 4.38
CA GLU A 154 14.78 -10.72 5.79
C GLU A 154 15.05 -9.47 6.62
N GLU A 155 15.87 -8.55 6.11
CA GLU A 155 16.16 -7.27 6.76
C GLU A 155 14.92 -6.37 6.81
N LEU A 156 14.10 -6.37 5.75
CA LEU A 156 12.86 -5.62 5.72
C LEU A 156 11.85 -6.19 6.73
N LYS A 157 11.69 -7.52 6.76
CA LYS A 157 10.87 -8.20 7.77
C LYS A 157 11.38 -7.94 9.19
N GLY A 158 12.69 -8.01 9.41
CA GLY A 158 13.32 -7.72 10.70
C GLY A 158 13.15 -6.26 11.13
N SER A 159 13.28 -5.32 10.20
CA SER A 159 13.10 -3.88 10.47
C SER A 159 11.65 -3.54 10.78
N MET A 160 10.68 -4.22 10.17
CA MET A 160 9.26 -4.05 10.48
C MET A 160 8.92 -4.51 11.89
N ASN A 161 9.56 -5.59 12.37
CA ASN A 161 9.46 -6.00 13.78
C ASN A 161 10.12 -4.99 14.74
N CYS A 162 11.06 -4.15 14.27
CA CYS A 162 11.64 -3.08 15.10
C CYS A 162 10.84 -1.77 15.02
N LEU A 163 10.21 -1.48 13.87
CA LEU A 163 9.28 -0.35 13.67
C LEU A 163 8.05 -0.46 14.58
N GLU A 164 7.75 -1.68 15.05
CA GLU A 164 6.89 -2.03 16.19
C GLU A 164 7.10 -1.13 17.42
N LEU A 165 8.27 -0.50 17.58
CA LEU A 165 8.62 0.33 18.73
C LEU A 165 8.56 1.85 18.50
N SER A 166 8.32 2.35 17.27
CA SER A 166 8.50 3.78 16.94
C SER A 166 7.36 4.43 16.14
N LEU A 167 6.21 3.78 15.99
CA LEU A 167 5.14 4.19 15.06
C LEU A 167 4.16 5.23 15.65
N GLU A 168 4.64 6.11 16.53
CA GLU A 168 3.92 7.33 16.88
C GLU A 168 4.06 8.31 15.70
N GLN A 169 2.93 8.77 15.16
CA GLN A 169 2.80 9.83 14.14
C GLN A 169 2.96 9.43 12.67
N PHE A 170 1.94 8.81 12.08
CA PHE A 170 1.48 9.19 10.73
C PHE A 170 -0.02 8.97 10.61
N ASP A 171 -0.79 10.00 10.96
CA ASP A 171 -2.23 10.02 10.79
C ASP A 171 -2.58 10.56 9.39
N LEU A 172 -3.34 9.78 8.62
CA LEU A 172 -3.93 10.24 7.37
C LEU A 172 -5.31 9.61 7.21
N GLU A 173 -6.28 10.20 7.92
CA GLU A 173 -7.70 10.08 7.64
C GLU A 173 -8.05 10.83 6.34
N GLU A 174 -8.33 10.09 5.27
CA GLU A 174 -9.52 10.32 4.44
C GLU A 174 -9.61 9.24 3.34
N VAL A 175 -10.82 9.06 2.81
CA VAL A 175 -11.20 8.20 1.69
C VAL A 175 -11.60 6.76 2.05
N LEU A 176 -12.71 6.62 2.79
CA LEU A 176 -13.48 5.36 2.92
C LEU A 176 -14.76 5.31 2.06
N SER A 177 -14.95 6.21 1.08
CA SER A 177 -16.27 6.33 0.43
C SER A 177 -16.51 5.45 -0.81
N ASP A 178 -15.51 4.72 -1.34
CA ASP A 178 -15.65 4.07 -2.66
C ASP A 178 -15.70 2.53 -2.66
N LEU A 179 -15.82 1.88 -1.50
CA LEU A 179 -15.96 0.41 -1.42
C LEU A 179 -17.39 -0.04 -1.07
N SER A 180 -18.42 0.48 -1.76
CA SER A 180 -19.72 -0.20 -1.82
C SER A 180 -19.69 -1.23 -2.96
N PHE A 181 -19.32 -2.47 -2.65
CA PHE A 181 -19.61 -3.58 -3.54
C PHE A 181 -21.08 -3.96 -3.36
N ASP A 182 -21.87 -3.79 -4.42
CA ASP A 182 -23.30 -4.16 -4.51
C ASP A 182 -23.40 -5.70 -4.62
N ASP A 183 -23.59 -6.37 -3.48
CA ASP A 183 -23.85 -7.82 -3.42
C ASP A 183 -25.34 -8.09 -3.74
N LYS A 184 -25.71 -8.01 -5.03
CA LYS A 184 -26.99 -8.56 -5.51
C LYS A 184 -26.84 -10.05 -5.79
N LEU A 185 -27.23 -10.86 -4.80
CA LEU A 185 -27.46 -12.29 -4.96
C LEU A 185 -28.54 -12.56 -6.03
N PRO A 186 -28.34 -13.52 -6.96
CA PRO A 186 -29.41 -13.94 -7.85
C PRO A 186 -30.43 -14.79 -7.09
N SER A 187 -31.69 -14.33 -7.10
CA SER A 187 -32.86 -15.06 -6.61
C SER A 187 -33.02 -16.36 -7.40
N ARG A 188 -32.88 -17.50 -6.72
CA ARG A 188 -33.16 -18.83 -7.26
C ARG A 188 -34.68 -19.06 -7.22
N GLU A 189 -35.33 -18.95 -8.37
CA GLU A 189 -36.72 -19.37 -8.53
C GLU A 189 -36.84 -20.89 -8.32
N MET A 190 -37.75 -21.29 -7.44
CA MET A 190 -38.15 -22.69 -7.24
C MET A 190 -39.43 -22.94 -8.05
N PRO A 191 -39.51 -24.02 -8.84
CA PRO A 191 -40.75 -24.38 -9.50
C PRO A 191 -41.70 -25.03 -8.49
N SER A 192 -42.91 -24.49 -8.36
CA SER A 192 -44.03 -25.11 -7.67
C SER A 192 -44.65 -26.22 -8.54
N ASN A 193 -44.86 -27.40 -7.93
CA ASN A 193 -45.75 -28.45 -8.44
C ASN A 193 -47.21 -28.00 -8.44
#